data_AF-A0A2Z2P9M7-F1
#
_entry.id   AF-A0A2Z2P9M7-F1
#
_cell.length_a   1.000
_cell.length_b   1.000
_cell.length_c   1.000
_cell.angle_alpha   90.00
_cell.angle_beta   90.00
_cell.angle_gamma   90.00
#
_symmetry.space_group_name_H-M   'P 1'
#
loop_
_entity.id
_entity.type
_entity.pdbx_description
1 polymer ?
#
loop_
_entity_poly.entity_id
_entity_poly.type
_entity_poly.pdbx_seq_one_letter_code
_entity_poly.pdbx_strand_id
1 'polypeptide(L)'
;MGSFKSTVSTLTRIRQVCLLSMLTVSLSACSAIGLNTPWSQSESESASLDQKLIAENLVNTLAQFPHLNPLMSTVQALKPASSFARDVEDELRERGYKIERISAPEGLYRVNAEIRQASQQADGEPLYMLTIGQVSAERAYKVIADKTVPVSEQIIRGTRQRTVALNDDIFEVPQSEYSVVAFKAYEGPSIEDLLAPPALGAASGSWWKPEPKTVVKRNIYETMTSNYQGVFAGYEDIDQSILVFPNDSLRLGDVNKGIIERFVAEMDPNTDILSVIGCSHGETEISNGNSLLALGRANRVKEALMFSGLEHDQILDEGCWAPQLFDEVMPRRGVVLTLKRQSKS
;
A
#
# COMPACT_ATOMS: atom_id res chain seq x y z
N MET A 1 -27.00 -61.45 -36.59
CA MET A 1 -26.00 -60.85 -35.68
C MET A 1 -26.62 -59.65 -35.01
N GLY A 2 -26.61 -59.60 -33.69
CA GLY A 2 -27.25 -58.55 -32.89
C GLY A 2 -27.92 -59.13 -31.64
N SER A 3 -27.12 -59.57 -30.68
CA SER A 3 -27.54 -60.04 -29.36
C SER A 3 -26.93 -59.11 -28.32
N PHE A 4 -27.74 -58.53 -27.45
CA PHE A 4 -27.56 -58.64 -25.99
C PHE A 4 -28.79 -58.03 -25.30
N LYS A 5 -29.51 -58.87 -24.55
CA LYS A 5 -30.66 -58.51 -23.70
C LYS A 5 -30.11 -58.10 -22.33
N SER A 6 -30.59 -56.98 -21.79
CA SER A 6 -30.40 -56.62 -20.37
C SER A 6 -31.63 -57.05 -19.58
N THR A 7 -31.38 -57.85 -18.55
CA THR A 7 -32.38 -58.50 -17.69
C THR A 7 -32.79 -57.55 -16.56
N VAL A 8 -34.08 -57.32 -16.44
CA VAL A 8 -34.74 -56.69 -15.29
C VAL A 8 -35.04 -57.79 -14.27
N SER A 9 -34.64 -57.64 -13.00
CA SER A 9 -35.17 -58.45 -11.90
C SER A 9 -35.87 -57.58 -10.86
N THR A 10 -37.19 -57.67 -10.92
CA THR A 10 -38.15 -57.39 -9.87
C THR A 10 -38.06 -58.47 -8.80
N LEU A 11 -38.08 -58.11 -7.52
CA LEU A 11 -38.57 -59.02 -6.47
C LEU A 11 -39.27 -58.23 -5.36
N THR A 12 -40.49 -58.68 -5.12
CA THR A 12 -41.56 -57.99 -4.41
C THR A 12 -41.94 -58.85 -3.21
N ARG A 13 -41.86 -58.25 -2.01
CA ARG A 13 -42.83 -58.30 -0.89
C ARG A 13 -43.09 -59.57 -0.04
N ILE A 14 -43.32 -59.27 1.25
CA ILE A 14 -44.37 -59.78 2.19
C ILE A 14 -44.02 -61.12 2.91
N ARG A 15 -44.14 -61.35 4.24
CA ARG A 15 -44.99 -60.83 5.36
C ARG A 15 -44.48 -61.34 6.74
N GLN A 16 -45.09 -60.81 7.83
CA GLN A 16 -45.17 -61.25 9.26
C GLN A 16 -44.34 -60.38 10.23
N VAL A 17 -44.88 -59.37 10.95
CA VAL A 17 -45.93 -59.28 12.02
C VAL A 17 -45.41 -59.63 13.42
N CYS A 18 -45.28 -58.60 14.28
CA CYS A 18 -45.71 -58.49 15.70
C CYS A 18 -45.07 -57.21 16.30
N LEU A 19 -45.79 -56.09 16.40
CA LEU A 19 -46.51 -55.61 17.60
C LEU A 19 -45.62 -55.51 18.86
N LEU A 20 -45.18 -54.30 19.23
CA LEU A 20 -45.53 -53.75 20.54
C LEU A 20 -45.29 -52.23 20.59
N SER A 21 -46.41 -51.57 20.89
CA SER A 21 -46.65 -50.16 21.16
C SER A 21 -45.98 -49.68 22.45
N MET A 22 -45.34 -48.50 22.42
CA MET A 22 -45.36 -47.61 23.60
C MET A 22 -45.57 -46.15 23.20
N LEU A 23 -46.74 -45.71 23.64
CA LEU A 23 -47.30 -44.38 23.70
C LEU A 23 -46.43 -43.51 24.65
N THR A 24 -45.91 -42.36 24.18
CA THR A 24 -45.62 -41.24 25.10
C THR A 24 -46.16 -39.95 24.52
N VAL A 25 -47.03 -39.37 25.33
CA VAL A 25 -47.85 -38.19 25.10
C VAL A 25 -47.00 -36.93 25.28
N SER A 26 -47.23 -35.98 24.41
CA SER A 26 -46.79 -34.59 24.46
C SER A 26 -47.35 -33.84 25.67
N LEU A 27 -46.49 -33.07 26.35
CA LEU A 27 -46.91 -31.91 27.15
C LEU A 27 -45.92 -30.76 26.91
N SER A 28 -46.35 -29.83 26.05
CA SER A 28 -45.96 -28.42 26.14
C SER A 28 -46.75 -27.77 27.26
N ALA A 29 -46.09 -27.06 28.18
CA ALA A 29 -46.63 -25.84 28.81
C ALA A 29 -45.55 -25.15 29.65
N CYS A 30 -45.58 -23.82 29.56
CA CYS A 30 -44.63 -22.84 30.06
C CYS A 30 -44.50 -22.82 31.59
N SER A 31 -43.32 -22.40 32.07
CA SER A 31 -43.19 -21.67 33.32
C SER A 31 -42.08 -20.63 33.17
N ALA A 32 -42.49 -19.43 32.76
CA ALA A 32 -41.74 -18.21 33.00
C ALA A 32 -41.91 -17.89 34.49
N ILE A 33 -40.88 -18.14 35.28
CA ILE A 33 -40.74 -17.62 36.64
C ILE A 33 -39.38 -16.91 36.67
N GLY A 34 -39.46 -15.57 36.58
CA GLY A 34 -38.33 -14.69 36.80
C GLY A 34 -37.90 -14.76 38.25
N LEU A 35 -36.81 -15.45 38.50
CA LEU A 35 -36.01 -15.34 39.71
C LEU A 35 -34.83 -14.43 39.39
N ASN A 36 -34.95 -13.16 39.79
CA ASN A 36 -33.82 -12.23 39.86
C ASN A 36 -32.79 -12.81 40.85
N THR A 37 -31.78 -13.50 40.32
CA THR A 37 -30.56 -13.80 41.04
C THR A 37 -29.65 -12.57 40.92
N PRO A 38 -29.28 -11.87 42.02
CA PRO A 38 -28.46 -10.66 41.94
C PRO A 38 -26.96 -10.92 41.70
N TRP A 39 -26.56 -12.14 41.31
CA TRP A 39 -25.15 -12.56 41.34
C TRP A 39 -24.85 -13.52 40.19
N SER A 40 -24.80 -13.00 38.95
CA SER A 40 -24.10 -13.68 37.84
C SER A 40 -23.73 -12.78 36.65
N GLN A 41 -23.50 -11.48 36.87
CA GLN A 41 -22.74 -10.65 35.90
C GLN A 41 -21.36 -10.37 36.47
N SER A 42 -20.56 -11.43 36.52
CA SER A 42 -19.15 -11.31 36.20
C SER A 42 -18.91 -12.30 35.07
N GLU A 43 -19.56 -12.04 33.93
CA GLU A 43 -18.83 -12.24 32.68
C GLU A 43 -17.60 -11.36 32.86
N SER A 44 -16.47 -12.00 33.16
CA SER A 44 -15.19 -11.38 32.92
C SER A 44 -15.21 -11.03 31.43
N GLU A 45 -15.56 -9.80 31.09
CA GLU A 45 -15.13 -9.17 29.86
C GLU A 45 -13.61 -9.36 29.87
N SER A 46 -13.14 -10.43 29.22
CA SER A 46 -11.73 -10.58 28.93
C SER A 46 -11.41 -9.32 28.14
N ALA A 47 -10.72 -8.37 28.77
CA ALA A 47 -10.45 -7.08 28.19
C ALA A 47 -9.90 -7.30 26.78
N SER A 48 -10.67 -6.89 25.78
CA SER A 48 -10.30 -7.06 24.38
C SER A 48 -9.28 -5.99 24.03
N LEU A 49 -8.33 -6.33 23.14
CA LEU A 49 -7.37 -5.35 22.62
C LEU A 49 -8.08 -4.12 22.05
N ASP A 50 -7.59 -2.94 22.43
CA ASP A 50 -8.04 -1.65 21.95
C ASP A 50 -7.46 -1.42 20.55
N GLN A 51 -8.24 -1.77 19.54
CA GLN A 51 -7.83 -1.69 18.13
C GLN A 51 -7.69 -0.24 17.64
N LYS A 52 -8.36 0.71 18.29
CA LYS A 52 -8.18 2.14 17.99
C LYS A 52 -6.79 2.60 18.42
N LEU A 53 -6.37 2.24 19.63
CA LEU A 53 -5.03 2.57 20.13
C LEU A 53 -3.93 1.94 19.26
N ILE A 54 -4.15 0.70 18.79
CA ILE A 54 -3.24 0.01 17.86
C ILE A 54 -3.19 0.72 16.50
N ALA A 55 -4.34 1.12 15.96
CA ALA A 55 -4.41 1.87 14.70
C ALA A 55 -3.65 3.20 14.80
N GLU A 56 -3.82 3.94 15.90
CA GLU A 56 -3.11 5.18 16.17
C GLU A 56 -1.58 4.98 16.17
N ASN A 57 -1.08 3.93 16.84
CA ASN A 57 0.35 3.64 16.89
C ASN A 57 0.94 3.36 15.49
N LEU A 58 0.27 2.51 14.71
CA LEU A 58 0.74 2.11 13.39
C LEU A 58 0.62 3.24 12.37
N VAL A 59 -0.48 4.00 12.36
CA VAL A 59 -0.66 5.14 11.44
C VAL A 59 0.31 6.25 11.76
N ASN A 60 0.55 6.56 13.04
CA ASN A 60 1.53 7.58 13.45
C ASN A 60 2.92 7.26 12.85
N THR A 61 3.33 6.00 12.91
CA THR A 61 4.59 5.54 12.34
C THR A 61 4.63 5.72 10.83
N LEU A 62 3.61 5.28 10.09
CA LEU A 62 3.59 5.39 8.63
C LEU A 62 3.47 6.83 8.14
N ALA A 63 2.80 7.71 8.89
CA ALA A 63 2.66 9.13 8.54
C ALA A 63 3.99 9.91 8.56
N GLN A 64 5.02 9.39 9.24
CA GLN A 64 6.35 9.99 9.30
C GLN A 64 7.16 9.78 8.00
N PHE A 65 6.71 8.91 7.10
CA PHE A 65 7.33 8.70 5.80
C PHE A 65 6.89 9.80 4.83
N PRO A 66 7.82 10.56 4.21
CA PRO A 66 7.48 11.73 3.39
C PRO A 66 6.48 11.44 2.26
N HIS A 67 6.61 10.29 1.60
CA HIS A 67 5.72 9.87 0.51
C HIS A 67 4.36 9.34 0.99
N LEU A 68 4.23 9.05 2.29
CA LEU A 68 2.98 8.65 2.94
C LEU A 68 2.40 9.75 3.82
N ASN A 69 2.97 10.96 3.85
CA ASN A 69 2.48 12.03 4.68
C ASN A 69 1.01 12.39 4.31
N PRO A 70 0.13 12.68 5.30
CA PRO A 70 -1.29 13.01 5.03
C PRO A 70 -1.50 14.19 4.08
N LEU A 71 -0.56 15.16 4.06
CA LEU A 71 -0.64 16.34 3.18
C LEU A 71 -0.22 16.03 1.74
N MET A 72 0.48 14.92 1.52
CA MET A 72 1.12 14.58 0.25
C MET A 72 0.52 13.34 -0.43
N SER A 73 -0.24 12.53 0.30
CA SER A 73 -0.77 11.27 -0.21
C SER A 73 -2.30 11.20 -0.07
N THR A 74 -2.95 10.72 -1.14
CA THR A 74 -4.32 10.20 -1.07
C THR A 74 -4.21 8.69 -0.95
N VAL A 75 -4.77 8.14 0.11
CA VAL A 75 -4.73 6.70 0.36
C VAL A 75 -5.96 6.03 -0.24
N GLN A 76 -5.78 4.82 -0.73
CA GLN A 76 -6.81 4.07 -1.44
C GLN A 76 -7.27 2.90 -0.58
N ALA A 77 -8.53 2.87 -0.19
CA ALA A 77 -9.04 1.84 0.71
C ALA A 77 -10.19 1.08 0.06
N LEU A 78 -10.20 -0.25 0.21
CA LEU A 78 -11.41 -1.06 0.00
C LEU A 78 -12.39 -0.84 1.16
N LYS A 79 -13.64 -1.27 1.03
CA LYS A 79 -14.56 -1.29 2.17
C LYS A 79 -13.93 -2.11 3.33
N PRO A 80 -13.84 -1.57 4.57
CA PRO A 80 -13.22 -2.27 5.68
C PRO A 80 -13.87 -3.63 5.96
N ALA A 81 -13.05 -4.68 6.02
CA ALA A 81 -13.49 -6.06 6.26
C ALA A 81 -13.47 -6.46 7.75
N SER A 82 -12.81 -5.68 8.61
CA SER A 82 -12.66 -5.93 10.06
C SER A 82 -12.88 -4.66 10.87
N SER A 83 -13.00 -4.78 12.20
CA SER A 83 -12.99 -3.62 13.12
C SER A 83 -11.68 -2.87 13.04
N PHE A 84 -10.54 -3.58 13.09
CA PHE A 84 -9.22 -2.98 12.97
C PHE A 84 -9.05 -2.19 11.67
N ALA A 85 -9.55 -2.71 10.54
CA ALA A 85 -9.52 -1.97 9.28
C ALA A 85 -10.41 -0.71 9.28
N ARG A 86 -11.50 -0.69 10.06
CA ARG A 86 -12.30 0.53 10.26
C ARG A 86 -11.56 1.54 11.12
N ASP A 87 -10.97 1.09 12.24
CA ASP A 87 -10.23 1.97 13.15
C ASP A 87 -9.00 2.59 12.46
N VAL A 88 -8.28 1.83 11.62
CA VAL A 88 -7.22 2.37 10.75
C VAL A 88 -7.75 3.44 9.81
N GLU A 89 -8.89 3.20 9.17
CA GLU A 89 -9.46 4.16 8.23
C GLU A 89 -9.91 5.45 8.93
N ASP A 90 -10.49 5.33 10.13
CA ASP A 90 -10.90 6.47 10.94
C ASP A 90 -9.69 7.27 11.44
N GLU A 91 -8.64 6.59 11.91
CA GLU A 91 -7.37 7.24 12.29
C GLU A 91 -6.72 7.96 11.09
N LEU A 92 -6.71 7.35 9.90
CA LEU A 92 -6.23 8.01 8.69
C LEU A 92 -7.04 9.29 8.40
N ARG A 93 -8.37 9.29 8.56
CA ARG A 93 -9.18 10.52 8.41
C ARG A 93 -8.83 11.56 9.46
N GLU A 94 -8.70 11.14 10.73
CA GLU A 94 -8.35 12.03 11.84
C GLU A 94 -6.99 12.71 11.63
N ARG A 95 -6.03 12.00 11.01
CA ARG A 95 -4.71 12.52 10.62
C ARG A 95 -4.72 13.39 9.36
N GLY A 96 -5.88 13.56 8.72
CA GLY A 96 -6.06 14.44 7.57
C GLY A 96 -5.79 13.79 6.21
N TYR A 97 -5.70 12.45 6.14
CA TYR A 97 -5.61 11.78 4.85
C TYR A 97 -6.90 11.95 4.05
N LYS A 98 -6.74 12.22 2.75
CA LYS A 98 -7.83 12.01 1.79
C LYS A 98 -7.92 10.51 1.49
N ILE A 99 -9.10 9.93 1.70
CA ILE A 99 -9.34 8.51 1.43
C ILE A 99 -10.17 8.36 0.16
N GLU A 100 -9.60 7.69 -0.83
CA GLU A 100 -10.28 7.28 -2.05
C GLU A 100 -10.83 5.85 -1.88
N ARG A 101 -12.13 5.68 -2.13
CA ARG A 101 -12.76 4.36 -2.08
C ARG A 101 -12.56 3.66 -3.41
N ILE A 102 -11.89 2.51 -3.39
CA ILE A 102 -11.67 1.66 -4.57
C ILE A 102 -12.51 0.39 -4.50
N SER A 103 -12.81 -0.19 -5.66
CA SER A 103 -13.60 -1.43 -5.80
C SER A 103 -12.73 -2.63 -6.21
N ALA A 104 -11.50 -2.39 -6.65
CA ALA A 104 -10.53 -3.39 -7.05
C ALA A 104 -9.30 -3.31 -6.14
N PRO A 105 -8.52 -4.39 -5.97
CA PRO A 105 -7.35 -4.40 -5.08
C PRO A 105 -6.13 -3.62 -5.61
N GLU A 106 -6.29 -2.85 -6.68
CA GLU A 106 -5.23 -2.11 -7.36
C GLU A 106 -5.13 -0.69 -6.80
N GLY A 107 -3.91 -0.20 -6.58
CA GLY A 107 -3.68 1.14 -6.05
C GLY A 107 -2.26 1.35 -5.51
N LEU A 108 -1.63 2.47 -5.84
CA LEU A 108 -0.26 2.81 -5.45
C LEU A 108 -0.12 3.01 -3.93
N TYR A 109 -1.10 3.68 -3.32
CA TYR A 109 -1.16 3.94 -1.88
C TYR A 109 -2.32 3.17 -1.25
N ARG A 110 -2.45 1.91 -1.66
CA ARG A 110 -3.48 1.03 -1.13
C ARG A 110 -3.25 0.76 0.36
N VAL A 111 -4.29 0.96 1.16
CA VAL A 111 -4.33 0.61 2.58
C VAL A 111 -4.74 -0.85 2.74
N ASN A 112 -3.93 -1.62 3.45
CA ASN A 112 -4.28 -2.95 3.92
C ASN A 112 -4.02 -3.04 5.43
N ALA A 113 -5.04 -3.42 6.18
CA ALA A 113 -4.97 -3.59 7.63
C ALA A 113 -5.40 -5.02 7.96
N GLU A 114 -4.48 -5.80 8.54
CA GLU A 114 -4.70 -7.21 8.82
C GLU A 114 -4.14 -7.62 10.18
N ILE A 115 -4.72 -8.68 10.73
CA ILE A 115 -4.27 -9.32 11.96
C ILE A 115 -3.76 -10.71 11.58
N ARG A 116 -2.47 -10.97 11.76
CA ARG A 116 -1.85 -12.27 11.52
C ARG A 116 -1.67 -13.02 12.82
N GLN A 117 -2.02 -14.30 12.81
CA GLN A 117 -1.63 -15.23 13.87
C GLN A 117 -0.20 -15.70 13.59
N ALA A 118 0.70 -15.60 14.58
CA ALA A 118 2.07 -16.07 14.42
C ALA A 118 2.07 -17.60 14.22
N SER A 119 2.41 -18.06 13.02
CA SER A 119 2.07 -19.39 12.50
C SER A 119 2.92 -20.57 13.01
N GLN A 120 3.55 -20.49 14.19
CA GLN A 120 4.32 -21.62 14.74
C GLN A 120 4.09 -21.94 16.23
N GLN A 121 3.20 -21.22 16.92
CA GLN A 121 2.76 -21.62 18.27
C GLN A 121 1.29 -21.25 18.42
N ALA A 122 0.48 -22.19 18.94
CA ALA A 122 -0.94 -21.98 19.22
C ALA A 122 -1.24 -20.91 20.29
N ASP A 123 -0.19 -20.22 20.76
CA ASP A 123 -0.15 -19.22 21.83
C ASP A 123 0.67 -17.97 21.42
N GLY A 124 0.90 -17.78 20.11
CA GLY A 124 1.59 -16.60 19.60
C GLY A 124 0.68 -15.37 19.65
N GLU A 125 1.19 -14.25 20.14
CA GLU A 125 0.44 -12.99 20.20
C GLU A 125 0.05 -12.52 18.78
N PRO A 126 -1.18 -11.99 18.59
CA PRO A 126 -1.63 -11.52 17.29
C PRO A 126 -0.76 -10.36 16.80
N LEU A 127 -0.25 -10.47 15.58
CA LEU A 127 0.53 -9.43 14.92
C LEU A 127 -0.41 -8.53 14.12
N TYR A 128 -0.44 -7.26 14.48
CA TYR A 128 -1.20 -6.25 13.76
C TYR A 128 -0.31 -5.63 12.69
N MET A 129 -0.78 -5.64 11.45
CA MET A 129 -0.03 -5.14 10.32
C MET A 129 -0.84 -4.11 9.56
N LEU A 130 -0.20 -2.97 9.29
CA LEU A 130 -0.70 -1.91 8.43
C LEU A 130 0.26 -1.72 7.26
N THR A 131 -0.26 -1.79 6.05
CA THR A 131 0.48 -1.52 4.81
C THR A 131 -0.17 -0.35 4.07
N ILE A 132 0.63 0.61 3.63
CA ILE A 132 0.22 1.66 2.69
C ILE A 132 1.18 1.63 1.50
N GLY A 133 0.67 1.16 0.36
CA GLY A 133 1.51 0.94 -0.82
C GLY A 133 2.58 -0.11 -0.54
N GLN A 134 3.85 0.31 -0.63
CA GLN A 134 5.01 -0.57 -0.41
C GLN A 134 5.52 -0.60 1.04
N VAL A 135 5.13 0.36 1.89
CA VAL A 135 5.63 0.43 3.27
C VAL A 135 4.65 -0.26 4.20
N SER A 136 5.18 -1.10 5.08
CA SER A 136 4.39 -1.74 6.13
C SER A 136 4.98 -1.49 7.51
N ALA A 137 4.09 -1.42 8.50
CA ALA A 137 4.41 -1.43 9.91
C ALA A 137 3.67 -2.60 10.58
N GLU A 138 4.38 -3.38 11.37
CA GLU A 138 3.80 -4.51 12.11
C GLU A 138 4.28 -4.54 13.57
N ARG A 139 3.38 -4.91 14.48
CA ARG A 139 3.66 -5.00 15.91
C ARG A 139 2.68 -5.92 16.64
N ALA A 140 3.14 -6.61 17.68
CA ALA A 140 2.32 -7.45 18.52
C ALA A 140 1.86 -6.68 19.77
N TYR A 141 0.63 -6.97 20.21
CA TYR A 141 0.00 -6.32 21.37
C TYR A 141 -0.66 -7.34 22.26
N LYS A 142 -0.71 -7.05 23.55
CA LYS A 142 -1.41 -7.85 24.56
C LYS A 142 -2.20 -6.95 25.50
N VAL A 143 -3.18 -7.53 26.18
CA VAL A 143 -3.82 -6.89 27.32
C VAL A 143 -3.10 -7.30 28.61
N ILE A 144 -2.52 -6.33 29.30
CA ILE A 144 -1.88 -6.50 30.61
C ILE A 144 -2.57 -5.53 31.58
N ALA A 145 -3.10 -6.05 32.68
CA ALA A 145 -3.86 -5.27 33.67
C ALA A 145 -4.98 -4.43 33.02
N ASP A 146 -5.78 -5.06 32.14
CA ASP A 146 -6.88 -4.45 31.38
C ASP A 146 -6.48 -3.28 30.47
N LYS A 147 -5.19 -3.15 30.16
CA LYS A 147 -4.66 -2.14 29.23
C LYS A 147 -3.97 -2.81 28.04
N THR A 148 -4.24 -2.28 26.85
CA THR A 148 -3.54 -2.69 25.63
C THR A 148 -2.12 -2.13 25.67
N VAL A 149 -1.13 -3.00 25.48
CA VAL A 149 0.29 -2.63 25.49
C VAL A 149 1.04 -3.34 24.36
N PRO A 150 2.09 -2.71 23.79
CA PRO A 150 2.96 -3.39 22.84
C PRO A 150 3.82 -4.43 23.56
N VAL A 151 3.97 -5.60 22.94
CA VAL A 151 4.80 -6.71 23.44
C VAL A 151 5.88 -7.14 22.45
N SER A 152 6.14 -6.30 21.45
CA SER A 152 7.24 -6.44 20.50
C SER A 152 7.78 -5.09 20.06
N GLU A 153 9.00 -5.09 19.54
CA GLU A 153 9.48 -4.00 18.68
C GLU A 153 8.50 -3.76 17.52
N GLN A 154 8.48 -2.52 17.01
CA GLN A 154 7.75 -2.23 15.78
C GLN A 154 8.64 -2.49 14.57
N ILE A 155 8.19 -3.38 13.69
CA ILE A 155 8.94 -3.74 12.49
C ILE A 155 8.42 -2.92 11.32
N ILE A 156 9.31 -2.22 10.62
CA ILE A 156 9.02 -1.48 9.39
C ILE A 156 9.67 -2.18 8.20
N ARG A 157 8.93 -2.32 7.11
CA ARG A 157 9.41 -2.93 5.86
C ARG A 157 9.08 -2.07 4.65
N GLY A 158 9.78 -2.32 3.53
CA GLY A 158 9.54 -1.66 2.25
C GLY A 158 10.08 -0.23 2.13
N THR A 159 11.04 0.14 2.97
CA THR A 159 11.66 1.47 2.98
C THR A 159 13.08 1.42 3.54
N ARG A 160 13.88 2.47 3.29
CA ARG A 160 15.24 2.60 3.84
C ARG A 160 15.17 2.91 5.34
N GLN A 161 16.14 2.39 6.09
CA GLN A 161 16.29 2.66 7.52
C GLN A 161 16.40 4.17 7.78
N ARG A 162 15.69 4.63 8.80
CA ARG A 162 15.69 6.02 9.24
C ARG A 162 15.26 6.13 10.70
N THR A 163 15.44 7.30 11.28
CA THR A 163 14.84 7.63 12.58
C THR A 163 13.32 7.73 12.43
N VAL A 164 12.62 7.01 13.30
CA VAL A 164 11.17 7.00 13.47
C VAL A 164 10.89 7.21 14.94
N ALA A 165 10.03 8.16 15.27
CA ALA A 165 9.58 8.38 16.64
C ALA A 165 8.35 7.52 16.89
N LEU A 166 8.43 6.59 17.85
CA LEU A 166 7.25 5.85 18.28
C LEU A 166 6.40 6.72 19.20
N ASN A 167 5.08 6.70 19.01
CA ASN A 167 4.12 7.29 19.94
C ASN A 167 3.68 6.26 20.99
N ASP A 168 4.65 5.68 21.70
CA ASP A 168 4.37 4.68 22.74
C ASP A 168 3.82 5.30 24.04
N ASP A 169 3.85 6.62 24.14
CA ASP A 169 3.27 7.42 25.22
C ASP A 169 1.73 7.37 25.26
N ILE A 170 1.09 6.91 24.17
CA ILE A 170 -0.36 6.65 24.14
C ILE A 170 -0.74 5.44 25.01
N PHE A 171 0.22 4.57 25.35
CA PHE A 171 0.01 3.41 26.22
C PHE A 171 0.30 3.79 27.67
N GLU A 172 -0.64 3.54 28.58
CA GLU A 172 -0.50 3.87 30.02
C GLU A 172 0.64 3.13 30.73
N VAL A 173 1.05 1.97 30.19
CA VAL A 173 2.16 1.15 30.70
C VAL A 173 3.16 0.92 29.56
N PRO A 174 4.03 1.89 29.24
CA PRO A 174 5.02 1.71 28.19
C PRO A 174 6.09 0.73 28.67
N GLN A 175 6.19 -0.43 28.00
CA GLN A 175 7.31 -1.34 28.19
C GLN A 175 8.50 -0.85 27.36
N SER A 176 9.42 -0.12 28.00
CA SER A 176 10.55 0.53 27.33
C SER A 176 11.43 -0.42 26.52
N GLU A 177 11.42 -1.72 26.84
CA GLU A 177 12.14 -2.76 26.10
C GLU A 177 11.62 -2.96 24.67
N TYR A 178 10.35 -2.61 24.42
CA TYR A 178 9.69 -2.75 23.12
C TYR A 178 9.52 -1.42 22.38
N SER A 179 9.92 -0.30 22.98
CA SER A 179 9.90 1.03 22.38
C SER A 179 11.07 1.26 21.41
N VAL A 180 11.24 0.32 20.49
CA VAL A 180 12.29 0.33 19.47
C VAL A 180 11.70 -0.03 18.11
N VAL A 181 12.32 0.50 17.07
CA VAL A 181 11.96 0.26 15.67
C VAL A 181 13.02 -0.60 15.01
N ALA A 182 12.62 -1.70 14.40
CA ALA A 182 13.48 -2.52 13.56
C ALA A 182 13.09 -2.39 12.09
N PHE A 183 14.07 -2.22 11.22
CA PHE A 183 13.85 -2.28 9.77
C PHE A 183 14.20 -3.67 9.27
N LYS A 184 13.25 -4.35 8.63
CA LYS A 184 13.45 -5.70 8.07
C LYS A 184 13.13 -5.70 6.57
N ALA A 185 13.78 -6.58 5.83
CA ALA A 185 13.42 -6.84 4.43
C ALA A 185 11.99 -7.37 4.36
N TYR A 186 11.22 -7.05 3.32
CA TYR A 186 9.85 -7.54 3.17
C TYR A 186 9.84 -9.07 2.97
N GLU A 187 9.16 -9.81 3.86
CA GLU A 187 9.00 -11.28 3.81
C GLU A 187 7.56 -11.72 3.49
N GLY A 188 6.70 -10.81 3.02
CA GLY A 188 5.38 -11.16 2.48
C GLY A 188 5.50 -11.89 1.13
N PRO A 189 4.38 -12.30 0.49
CA PRO A 189 4.44 -12.94 -0.83
C PRO A 189 5.32 -12.08 -1.73
N SER A 190 6.41 -12.66 -2.24
CA SER A 190 7.26 -11.99 -3.20
C SER A 190 6.35 -11.57 -4.34
N ILE A 191 6.21 -10.27 -4.56
CA ILE A 191 5.91 -9.84 -5.91
C ILE A 191 7.16 -10.22 -6.68
N GLU A 192 7.08 -11.34 -7.37
CA GLU A 192 8.07 -11.78 -8.33
C GLU A 192 8.01 -10.76 -9.48
N ASP A 193 8.63 -9.60 -9.26
CA ASP A 193 9.01 -8.75 -10.37
C ASP A 193 10.18 -9.47 -11.04
N LEU A 194 9.86 -10.20 -12.11
CA LEU A 194 10.76 -11.07 -12.90
C LEU A 194 12.03 -10.36 -13.44
N LEU A 195 12.30 -9.13 -13.02
CA LEU A 195 13.35 -8.24 -13.53
C LEU A 195 14.10 -7.44 -12.45
N ALA A 196 13.85 -7.62 -11.15
CA ALA A 196 14.60 -6.90 -10.11
C ALA A 196 15.84 -7.69 -9.62
N PRO A 197 17.08 -7.17 -9.73
CA PRO A 197 18.24 -7.77 -9.07
C PRO A 197 18.29 -7.43 -7.56
N PRO A 198 18.98 -8.26 -6.74
CA PRO A 198 19.01 -8.11 -5.29
C PRO A 198 19.78 -6.86 -4.85
N ALA A 199 19.25 -6.15 -3.84
CA ALA A 199 19.81 -4.91 -3.33
C ALA A 199 21.15 -5.13 -2.60
N LEU A 200 22.21 -4.45 -3.09
CA LEU A 200 23.48 -4.26 -2.38
C LEU A 200 23.38 -3.00 -1.49
N GLY A 201 23.95 -3.10 -0.29
CA GLY A 201 23.81 -2.10 0.77
C GLY A 201 24.80 -0.93 0.71
N ALA A 202 24.54 -0.01 1.67
CA ALA A 202 25.39 1.06 2.21
C ALA A 202 25.62 2.32 1.36
N ALA A 203 25.24 3.49 1.90
CA ALA A 203 26.16 4.36 2.63
C ALA A 203 25.44 5.60 3.21
N SER A 204 25.93 6.02 4.38
CA SER A 204 25.52 7.19 5.15
C SER A 204 26.14 8.47 4.58
N GLY A 205 25.34 9.52 4.41
CA GLY A 205 25.80 10.89 4.20
C GLY A 205 24.66 11.88 4.44
N SER A 206 24.82 12.75 5.43
CA SER A 206 23.85 13.77 5.86
C SER A 206 24.25 15.15 5.29
N TRP A 207 23.31 16.11 5.39
CA TRP A 207 23.42 17.58 5.35
C TRP A 207 23.17 18.28 3.98
N TRP A 208 21.90 18.60 3.64
CA TRP A 208 21.20 19.87 3.88
C TRP A 208 19.70 19.70 3.51
N LYS A 209 18.78 20.44 4.12
CA LYS A 209 17.35 20.47 3.74
C LYS A 209 16.91 21.92 3.53
N PRO A 210 16.50 22.33 2.31
CA PRO A 210 15.56 23.44 2.18
C PRO A 210 14.16 22.95 2.57
N GLU A 211 13.37 23.80 3.22
CA GLU A 211 12.01 23.45 3.64
C GLU A 211 11.12 23.10 2.44
N PRO A 212 10.42 21.96 2.46
CA PRO A 212 9.55 21.56 1.36
C PRO A 212 8.26 22.37 1.41
N LYS A 213 8.17 23.41 0.57
CA LYS A 213 6.88 23.94 0.15
C LYS A 213 6.13 22.80 -0.54
N THR A 214 4.95 22.45 -0.02
CA THR A 214 4.06 21.44 -0.59
C THR A 214 3.67 21.81 -2.02
N VAL A 215 4.26 21.16 -3.02
CA VAL A 215 3.85 21.30 -4.42
C VAL A 215 2.87 20.18 -4.73
N VAL A 216 1.58 20.50 -4.76
CA VAL A 216 0.58 19.63 -5.40
C VAL A 216 0.91 19.64 -6.90
N LYS A 217 1.42 18.53 -7.43
CA LYS A 217 1.77 18.42 -8.85
C LYS A 217 0.49 18.48 -9.68
N ARG A 218 0.30 19.57 -10.42
CA ARG A 218 -0.81 19.79 -11.35
C ARG A 218 -0.50 19.15 -12.70
N ASN A 219 -1.55 18.81 -13.44
CA ASN A 219 -1.41 18.36 -14.82
C ASN A 219 -0.72 19.43 -15.66
N ILE A 220 0.42 19.10 -16.30
CA ILE A 220 1.14 20.06 -17.15
C ILE A 220 0.28 20.50 -18.34
N TYR A 221 -0.61 19.63 -18.85
CA TYR A 221 -1.50 19.99 -19.96
C TYR A 221 -2.45 21.14 -19.60
N GLU A 222 -2.97 21.17 -18.37
CA GLU A 222 -3.90 22.21 -17.92
C GLU A 222 -3.20 23.54 -17.62
N THR A 223 -1.96 23.46 -17.16
CA THR A 223 -1.21 24.63 -16.68
C THR A 223 -0.23 25.17 -17.72
N MET A 224 0.09 24.38 -18.74
CA MET A 224 1.08 24.65 -19.79
C MET A 224 2.46 25.04 -19.25
N THR A 225 2.73 24.72 -17.99
CA THR A 225 3.91 25.12 -17.24
C THR A 225 4.33 23.99 -16.30
N SER A 226 5.63 23.84 -16.09
CA SER A 226 6.15 22.85 -15.13
C SER A 226 5.81 23.25 -13.69
N ASN A 227 5.45 22.27 -12.87
CA ASN A 227 5.30 22.40 -11.42
C ASN A 227 6.61 22.80 -10.73
N TYR A 228 7.75 22.57 -11.39
CA TYR A 228 9.08 22.94 -10.91
C TYR A 228 9.66 24.14 -11.65
N GLN A 229 8.86 24.93 -12.37
CA GLN A 229 9.35 26.11 -13.10
C GLN A 229 10.21 27.03 -12.22
N GLY A 230 9.85 27.20 -10.94
CA GLY A 230 10.62 27.99 -9.99
C GLY A 230 12.00 27.39 -9.66
N VAL A 231 12.15 26.06 -9.66
CA VAL A 231 13.43 25.36 -9.51
C VAL A 231 14.23 25.47 -10.82
N PHE A 232 13.58 25.21 -11.95
CA PHE A 232 14.21 25.22 -13.27
C PHE A 232 14.70 26.59 -13.72
N ALA A 233 14.24 27.69 -13.12
CA ALA A 233 14.72 29.03 -13.44
C ALA A 233 16.24 29.22 -13.23
N GLY A 234 16.87 28.41 -12.38
CA GLY A 234 18.31 28.43 -12.15
C GLY A 234 19.12 27.40 -12.96
N TYR A 235 18.47 26.75 -13.94
CA TYR A 235 19.08 25.67 -14.72
C TYR A 235 18.92 25.90 -16.21
N GLU A 236 19.88 25.38 -16.98
CA GLU A 236 19.84 25.32 -18.44
C GLU A 236 19.62 23.88 -18.92
N ASP A 237 18.97 23.72 -20.09
CA ASP A 237 18.71 22.42 -20.70
C ASP A 237 19.94 21.98 -21.50
N ILE A 238 20.53 20.85 -21.10
CA ILE A 238 21.75 20.31 -21.70
C ILE A 238 21.44 19.28 -22.78
N ASP A 239 20.54 18.34 -22.47
CA ASP A 239 20.08 17.32 -23.41
C ASP A 239 18.62 16.98 -23.14
N GLN A 240 17.91 16.55 -24.18
CA GLN A 240 16.54 16.09 -24.10
C GLN A 240 16.32 14.87 -24.98
N SER A 241 15.65 13.86 -24.43
CA SER A 241 15.26 12.67 -25.17
C SER A 241 13.82 12.27 -24.84
N ILE A 242 13.16 11.61 -25.80
CA ILE A 242 11.83 11.05 -25.61
C ILE A 242 11.96 9.54 -25.46
N LEU A 243 11.59 9.03 -24.28
CA LEU A 243 11.50 7.61 -24.00
C LEU A 243 10.11 7.14 -24.46
N VAL A 244 10.05 6.42 -25.58
CA VAL A 244 8.77 5.99 -26.18
C VAL A 244 8.32 4.70 -25.53
N PHE A 245 7.07 4.68 -25.05
CA PHE A 245 6.45 3.49 -24.50
C PHE A 245 5.45 2.89 -25.51
N PRO A 246 5.32 1.55 -25.57
CA PRO A 246 4.22 0.92 -26.29
C PRO A 246 2.85 1.36 -25.74
N ASN A 247 1.79 1.14 -26.52
CA ASN A 247 0.41 1.42 -26.09
C ASN A 247 0.11 0.75 -24.74
N ASP A 248 -0.49 1.53 -23.84
CA ASP A 248 -0.94 1.12 -22.50
C ASP A 248 0.11 0.36 -21.68
N SER A 249 1.38 0.61 -21.97
CA SER A 249 2.51 -0.08 -21.37
C SER A 249 3.30 0.84 -20.43
N LEU A 250 3.76 0.24 -19.34
CA LEU A 250 4.77 0.77 -18.42
C LEU A 250 6.11 0.03 -18.58
N ARG A 251 6.25 -0.84 -19.58
CA ARG A 251 7.52 -1.54 -19.84
C ARG A 251 8.48 -0.59 -20.54
N LEU A 252 9.63 -0.37 -19.90
CA LEU A 252 10.66 0.55 -20.38
C LEU A 252 11.27 0.06 -21.71
N GLY A 253 11.67 -1.22 -21.80
CA GLY A 253 12.36 -1.77 -22.98
C GLY A 253 13.83 -1.34 -23.06
N ASP A 254 14.64 -2.07 -23.83
CA ASP A 254 16.10 -1.94 -23.78
C ASP A 254 16.62 -0.65 -24.42
N VAL A 255 15.93 -0.13 -25.44
CA VAL A 255 16.25 1.17 -26.04
C VAL A 255 16.18 2.29 -25.01
N ASN A 256 15.09 2.33 -24.23
CA ASN A 256 14.89 3.34 -23.20
C ASN A 256 15.86 3.18 -22.03
N LYS A 257 16.23 1.94 -21.66
CA LYS A 257 17.29 1.69 -20.66
C LYS A 257 18.64 2.26 -21.10
N GLY A 258 19.03 2.04 -22.36
CA GLY A 258 20.29 2.58 -22.90
C GLY A 258 20.31 4.13 -22.92
N ILE A 259 19.16 4.77 -23.18
CA ILE A 259 19.04 6.23 -23.05
C ILE A 259 19.23 6.66 -21.59
N ILE A 260 18.58 5.98 -20.63
CA ILE A 260 18.72 6.28 -19.20
C ILE A 260 20.17 6.14 -18.73
N GLU A 261 20.85 5.05 -19.07
CA GLU A 261 22.26 4.82 -18.74
C GLU A 261 23.16 5.93 -19.28
N ARG A 262 22.89 6.41 -20.50
CA ARG A 262 23.60 7.55 -21.09
C ARG A 262 23.40 8.84 -20.31
N PHE A 263 22.16 9.18 -19.95
CA PHE A 263 21.87 10.38 -19.16
C PHE A 263 22.57 10.34 -17.79
N VAL A 264 22.55 9.18 -17.13
CA VAL A 264 23.23 8.99 -15.84
C VAL A 264 24.74 9.14 -15.98
N ALA A 265 25.33 8.62 -17.06
CA ALA A 265 26.76 8.73 -17.32
C ALA A 265 27.22 10.16 -17.66
N GLU A 266 26.36 10.97 -18.27
CA GLU A 266 26.66 12.36 -18.66
C GLU A 266 26.43 13.38 -17.52
N MET A 267 25.75 12.97 -16.46
CA MET A 267 25.31 13.83 -15.36
C MET A 267 26.45 14.14 -14.37
N ASP A 268 26.57 15.41 -13.97
CA ASP A 268 27.33 15.81 -12.78
C ASP A 268 26.38 15.85 -11.57
N PRO A 269 26.52 14.94 -10.59
CA PRO A 269 25.58 14.85 -9.47
C PRO A 269 25.55 16.09 -8.58
N ASN A 270 26.55 16.98 -8.66
CA ASN A 270 26.61 18.19 -7.83
C ASN A 270 25.88 19.38 -8.44
N THR A 271 25.72 19.41 -9.77
CA THR A 271 25.17 20.58 -10.49
C THR A 271 23.94 20.25 -11.31
N ASP A 272 23.68 18.98 -11.58
CA ASP A 272 22.68 18.57 -12.55
C ASP A 272 21.45 17.98 -11.87
N ILE A 273 20.31 18.12 -12.53
CA ILE A 273 19.04 17.49 -12.19
C ILE A 273 18.37 16.96 -13.47
N LEU A 274 17.48 15.99 -13.30
CA LEU A 274 16.68 15.44 -14.39
C LEU A 274 15.22 15.86 -14.25
N SER A 275 14.68 16.43 -15.32
CA SER A 275 13.24 16.64 -15.48
C SER A 275 12.63 15.43 -16.19
N VAL A 276 11.60 14.82 -15.58
CA VAL A 276 10.97 13.60 -16.06
C VAL A 276 9.46 13.85 -16.24
N ILE A 277 9.02 14.09 -17.47
CA ILE A 277 7.60 14.39 -17.75
C ILE A 277 6.96 13.20 -18.47
N GLY A 278 6.10 12.47 -17.79
CA GLY A 278 5.33 11.39 -18.40
C GLY A 278 4.11 11.91 -19.14
N CYS A 279 3.92 11.47 -20.38
CA CYS A 279 2.85 11.94 -21.26
C CYS A 279 1.89 10.81 -21.67
N SER A 280 0.59 11.11 -21.67
CA SER A 280 -0.46 10.27 -22.27
C SER A 280 -1.58 11.14 -22.84
N HIS A 281 -1.69 11.17 -24.17
CA HIS A 281 -2.66 11.98 -24.90
C HIS A 281 -3.52 11.14 -25.87
N GLY A 282 -4.76 11.55 -26.07
CA GLY A 282 -5.71 10.92 -26.99
C GLY A 282 -6.70 9.97 -26.30
N GLU A 283 -7.49 9.26 -27.11
CA GLU A 283 -8.48 8.31 -26.60
C GLU A 283 -7.81 7.12 -25.93
N THR A 284 -8.34 6.76 -24.75
CA THR A 284 -7.94 5.57 -24.00
C THR A 284 -9.20 4.77 -23.67
N GLU A 285 -9.11 3.44 -23.73
CA GLU A 285 -10.21 2.55 -23.34
C GLU A 285 -10.40 2.49 -21.81
N ILE A 286 -9.51 3.13 -21.05
CA ILE A 286 -9.48 3.12 -19.59
C ILE A 286 -10.03 4.44 -19.05
N SER A 287 -11.06 4.37 -18.20
CA SER A 287 -11.58 5.56 -17.48
C SER A 287 -10.49 6.17 -16.60
N ASN A 288 -10.19 7.46 -16.76
CA ASN A 288 -9.02 8.17 -16.18
C ASN A 288 -7.64 7.61 -16.59
N GLY A 289 -7.57 6.73 -17.60
CA GLY A 289 -6.38 6.00 -18.00
C GLY A 289 -5.18 6.86 -18.36
N ASN A 290 -5.40 8.01 -19.01
CA ASN A 290 -4.31 8.87 -19.43
C ASN A 290 -3.53 9.45 -18.24
N SER A 291 -4.19 9.79 -17.15
CA SER A 291 -3.52 10.26 -15.93
C SER A 291 -2.67 9.16 -15.29
N LEU A 292 -3.22 7.94 -15.20
CA LEU A 292 -2.53 6.77 -14.66
C LEU A 292 -1.32 6.38 -15.51
N LEU A 293 -1.45 6.40 -16.83
CA LEU A 293 -0.39 6.07 -17.77
C LEU A 293 0.71 7.13 -17.78
N ALA A 294 0.35 8.42 -17.78
CA ALA A 294 1.31 9.51 -17.74
C ALA A 294 2.16 9.45 -16.46
N LEU A 295 1.52 9.38 -15.29
CA LEU A 295 2.20 9.31 -14.00
C LEU A 295 2.97 7.99 -13.84
N GLY A 296 2.40 6.87 -14.27
CA GLY A 296 3.05 5.55 -14.22
C GLY A 296 4.34 5.49 -15.05
N ARG A 297 4.35 6.09 -16.24
CA ARG A 297 5.55 6.15 -17.11
C ARG A 297 6.64 7.03 -16.48
N ALA A 298 6.27 8.20 -15.95
CA ALA A 298 7.22 9.08 -15.25
C ALA A 298 7.86 8.36 -14.05
N ASN A 299 7.03 7.70 -13.22
CA ASN A 299 7.51 6.92 -12.07
C ASN A 299 8.43 5.78 -12.50
N ARG A 300 8.10 5.05 -13.57
CA ARG A 300 8.97 3.95 -14.05
C ARG A 300 10.34 4.45 -14.50
N VAL A 301 10.41 5.61 -15.16
CA VAL A 301 11.69 6.21 -15.56
C VAL A 301 12.46 6.68 -14.33
N LYS A 302 11.78 7.32 -13.37
CA LYS A 302 12.38 7.72 -12.09
C LYS A 302 12.97 6.54 -11.32
N GLU A 303 12.23 5.43 -11.20
CA GLU A 303 12.72 4.20 -10.58
C GLU A 303 14.01 3.71 -11.26
N ALA A 304 14.00 3.62 -12.59
CA ALA A 304 15.16 3.16 -13.35
C ALA A 304 16.39 4.08 -13.18
N LEU A 305 16.18 5.39 -13.11
CA LEU A 305 17.22 6.38 -12.81
C LEU A 305 17.79 6.20 -11.39
N MET A 306 16.92 5.97 -10.40
CA MET A 306 17.34 5.69 -9.03
C MET A 306 18.13 4.37 -8.93
N PHE A 307 17.70 3.33 -9.64
CA PHE A 307 18.45 2.07 -9.73
C PHE A 307 19.82 2.24 -10.40
N SER A 308 19.97 3.26 -11.25
CA SER A 308 21.24 3.60 -11.91
C SER A 308 22.14 4.49 -11.05
N GLY A 309 21.74 4.81 -9.81
CA GLY A 309 22.59 5.50 -8.82
C GLY A 309 22.26 6.98 -8.59
N LEU A 310 21.15 7.50 -9.13
CA LEU A 310 20.71 8.87 -8.87
C LEU A 310 19.84 8.97 -7.62
N GLU A 311 19.97 10.09 -6.92
CA GLU A 311 19.18 10.40 -5.73
C GLU A 311 17.83 11.01 -6.07
N HIS A 312 16.87 10.92 -5.13
CA HIS A 312 15.49 11.34 -5.39
C HIS A 312 15.37 12.85 -5.64
N ASP A 313 16.18 13.68 -4.98
CA ASP A 313 16.19 15.14 -5.16
C ASP A 313 16.82 15.59 -6.48
N GLN A 314 17.54 14.70 -7.15
CA GLN A 314 18.08 14.91 -8.49
C GLN A 314 17.07 14.59 -9.60
N ILE A 315 15.89 14.03 -9.28
CA ILE A 315 14.89 13.59 -10.25
C ILE A 315 13.54 14.26 -9.97
N LEU A 316 13.15 15.17 -10.85
CA LEU A 316 11.91 15.94 -10.75
C LEU A 316 10.86 15.40 -11.74
N ASP A 317 9.98 14.53 -11.25
CA ASP A 317 8.95 13.86 -12.05
C ASP A 317 7.61 14.61 -12.07
N GLU A 318 6.93 14.60 -13.22
CA GLU A 318 5.64 15.25 -13.48
C GLU A 318 4.79 14.44 -14.48
N GLY A 319 3.49 14.79 -14.57
CA GLY A 319 2.58 14.19 -15.54
C GLY A 319 1.94 15.23 -16.46
N CYS A 320 1.78 14.86 -17.73
CA CYS A 320 1.05 15.60 -18.75
C CYS A 320 0.04 14.65 -19.40
N TRP A 321 -1.26 14.92 -19.24
CA TRP A 321 -2.29 14.08 -19.83
C TRP A 321 -3.49 14.87 -20.33
N ALA A 322 -4.11 14.37 -21.39
CA ALA A 322 -5.23 15.01 -22.05
C ALA A 322 -6.08 13.96 -22.78
N PRO A 323 -7.41 14.15 -22.88
CA PRO A 323 -8.25 13.29 -23.71
C PRO A 323 -8.09 13.57 -25.21
N GLN A 324 -7.58 14.75 -25.60
CA GLN A 324 -7.25 15.08 -26.99
C GLN A 324 -5.76 14.87 -27.29
N LEU A 325 -5.43 14.81 -28.58
CA LEU A 325 -4.04 14.81 -29.05
C LEU A 325 -3.40 16.18 -28.82
N PHE A 326 -2.12 16.19 -28.43
CA PHE A 326 -1.37 17.40 -28.08
C PHE A 326 0.09 17.29 -28.53
N ASP A 327 0.28 16.94 -29.80
CA ASP A 327 1.57 16.44 -30.31
C ASP A 327 2.59 17.52 -30.62
N GLU A 328 2.14 18.77 -30.74
CA GLU A 328 2.98 19.91 -31.12
C GLU A 328 3.97 20.29 -30.01
N VAL A 329 3.67 19.91 -28.76
CA VAL A 329 4.44 20.30 -27.57
C VAL A 329 4.95 19.09 -26.79
N MET A 330 4.19 17.99 -26.75
CA MET A 330 4.51 16.82 -25.93
C MET A 330 4.20 15.50 -26.68
N PRO A 331 4.97 14.42 -26.44
CA PRO A 331 4.71 13.15 -27.12
C PRO A 331 3.35 12.57 -26.70
N ARG A 332 2.65 11.91 -27.64
CA ARG A 332 1.38 11.20 -27.35
C ARG A 332 1.53 10.19 -26.22
N ARG A 333 2.64 9.45 -26.24
CA ARG A 333 2.91 8.32 -25.36
C ARG A 333 4.40 8.22 -25.13
N GLY A 334 4.84 8.55 -23.93
CA GLY A 334 6.25 8.46 -23.59
C GLY A 334 6.60 9.27 -22.38
N VAL A 335 7.90 9.46 -22.17
CA VAL A 335 8.45 10.34 -21.16
C VAL A 335 9.42 11.30 -21.84
N VAL A 336 9.24 12.60 -21.61
CA VAL A 336 10.25 13.60 -21.95
C VAL A 336 11.25 13.63 -20.80
N LEU A 337 12.47 13.22 -21.08
CA LEU A 337 13.59 13.24 -20.16
C LEU A 337 14.53 14.38 -20.56
N THR A 338 14.76 15.32 -19.66
CA THR A 338 15.65 16.47 -19.91
C THR A 338 16.71 16.55 -18.82
N LEU A 339 17.97 16.59 -19.23
CA LEU A 339 19.13 16.86 -18.38
C LEU A 339 19.25 18.36 -18.23
N LYS A 340 19.24 18.83 -16.99
CA LYS A 340 19.32 20.25 -16.65
C LYS A 340 20.55 20.48 -15.79
N ARG A 341 21.36 21.49 -16.12
CA ARG A 341 22.56 21.86 -15.37
C ARG A 341 22.39 23.22 -14.75
N GLN A 342 22.83 23.37 -13.51
CA GLN A 342 22.79 24.64 -12.81
C GLN A 342 23.59 25.69 -13.60
N SER A 343 22.94 26.80 -13.95
CA SER A 343 23.61 27.90 -14.63
C SER A 343 24.65 28.52 -13.69
N LYS A 344 25.86 28.79 -14.20
CA LYS A 344 26.87 29.52 -13.43
C LYS A 344 26.37 30.95 -13.19
N SER A 345 26.19 31.34 -11.92
CA SER A 345 25.80 32.71 -11.55
C SER A 345 26.91 33.71 -11.83
#